data_AF-A0A075G9C7-F1
#
_entry.id   AF-A0A075G9C7-F1
#
_cell.length_a   1.000
_cell.length_b   1.000
_cell.length_c   1.000
_cell.angle_alpha   90.00
_cell.angle_beta   90.00
_cell.angle_gamma   90.00
#
_symmetry.space_group_name_H-M   'P 1'
#
loop_
_entity.id
_entity.type
_entity.pdbx_description
1 polymer ?
#
loop_
_entity_poly.entity_id
_entity_poly.type
_entity_poly.pdbx_seq_one_letter_code
_entity_poly.pdbx_strand_id
1 'polypeptide(L)'
;MGCTDSSAINWDPLAQVDDGSCEYDNDGDGIGDNSDDDDDDDGFNDVIEGFCDTDPLDSDSYPLDSDSDGICDFMDDDSDNDGLLDGEEIEYGTDPMNPDSDGDGFYDGDEVLGGHDPLDAEDYPLRLCCLPPSPLVSALPVILVGLLIALFLWRRKKVKSTESDD
;
A
#
# COMPACT_ATOMS: atom_id res chain seq x y z
N MET A 1 -12.02 19.91 -48.29
CA MET A 1 -11.10 18.94 -47.71
C MET A 1 -11.09 19.25 -46.23
N GLY A 2 -11.08 18.24 -45.41
CA GLY A 2 -11.19 18.33 -43.96
C GLY A 2 -11.38 16.93 -43.39
N CYS A 3 -11.39 16.80 -42.07
CA CYS A 3 -11.61 15.52 -41.43
C CYS A 3 -12.97 14.92 -41.81
N THR A 4 -12.96 13.71 -42.37
CA THR A 4 -14.18 12.99 -42.75
C THR A 4 -14.62 11.94 -41.72
N ASP A 5 -13.85 11.74 -40.65
CA ASP A 5 -14.12 10.76 -39.60
C ASP A 5 -15.03 11.34 -38.52
N SER A 6 -16.14 10.66 -38.21
CA SER A 6 -17.14 11.14 -37.25
C SER A 6 -16.76 10.94 -35.79
N SER A 7 -15.71 10.17 -35.49
CA SER A 7 -15.16 10.08 -34.14
C SER A 7 -14.17 11.21 -33.81
N ALA A 8 -13.69 11.95 -34.82
CA ALA A 8 -12.75 13.05 -34.61
C ALA A 8 -13.42 14.30 -34.02
N ILE A 9 -12.73 15.02 -33.15
CA ILE A 9 -13.23 16.26 -32.53
C ILE A 9 -13.42 17.40 -33.53
N ASN A 10 -12.68 17.37 -34.63
CA ASN A 10 -12.75 18.37 -35.70
C ASN A 10 -13.45 17.85 -36.97
N TRP A 11 -14.32 16.85 -36.81
CA TRP A 11 -15.16 16.30 -37.87
C TRP A 11 -15.95 17.37 -38.63
N ASP A 12 -15.84 17.38 -39.96
CA ASP A 12 -16.64 18.23 -40.84
C ASP A 12 -17.66 17.41 -41.65
N PRO A 13 -18.98 17.51 -41.35
CA PRO A 13 -20.01 16.81 -42.12
C PRO A 13 -20.10 17.24 -43.60
N LEU A 14 -19.46 18.35 -43.98
CA LEU A 14 -19.40 18.84 -45.36
C LEU A 14 -18.10 18.44 -46.08
N ALA A 15 -17.13 17.85 -45.37
CA ALA A 15 -15.92 17.34 -45.98
C ALA A 15 -16.24 16.12 -46.84
N GLN A 16 -15.83 16.18 -48.11
CA GLN A 16 -15.99 15.08 -49.08
C GLN A 16 -14.68 14.33 -49.35
N VAL A 17 -13.57 14.87 -48.85
CA VAL A 17 -12.21 14.35 -49.06
C VAL A 17 -11.44 14.62 -47.78
N ASP A 18 -10.92 13.53 -47.21
CA ASP A 18 -10.02 13.57 -46.07
C ASP A 18 -8.68 14.21 -46.46
N ASP A 19 -8.22 15.15 -45.66
CA ASP A 19 -6.89 15.77 -45.78
C ASP A 19 -5.94 15.38 -44.64
N GLY A 20 -6.32 14.41 -43.80
CA GLY A 20 -5.51 13.94 -42.68
C GLY A 20 -5.44 14.95 -41.53
N SER A 21 -6.39 15.88 -41.46
CA SER A 21 -6.49 16.86 -40.38
C SER A 21 -7.27 16.34 -39.16
N CYS A 22 -7.75 15.09 -39.16
CA CYS A 22 -8.51 14.54 -38.05
C CYS A 22 -7.72 14.60 -36.74
N GLU A 23 -8.34 15.20 -35.73
CA GLU A 23 -7.87 15.21 -34.34
C GLU A 23 -8.81 14.32 -33.53
N TYR A 24 -8.26 13.58 -32.58
CA TYR A 24 -8.97 12.65 -31.70
C TYR A 24 -8.83 13.13 -30.24
N ASP A 25 -9.67 12.55 -29.38
CA ASP A 25 -9.86 12.81 -27.94
C ASP A 25 -10.41 11.48 -27.41
N ASN A 26 -9.49 10.57 -27.10
CA ASN A 26 -9.79 9.15 -26.96
C ASN A 26 -10.53 8.83 -25.64
N ASP A 27 -10.27 9.58 -24.57
CA ASP A 27 -10.96 9.50 -23.28
C ASP A 27 -12.19 10.45 -23.16
N GLY A 28 -12.25 11.51 -23.96
CA GLY A 28 -13.34 12.47 -23.99
C GLY A 28 -13.24 13.56 -22.91
N ASP A 29 -12.06 13.86 -22.37
CA ASP A 29 -11.87 14.89 -21.33
C ASP A 29 -11.89 16.34 -21.90
N GLY A 30 -11.77 16.46 -23.23
CA GLY A 30 -11.78 17.70 -23.99
C GLY A 30 -10.40 18.31 -24.28
N ILE A 31 -9.33 17.60 -23.95
CA ILE A 31 -7.98 17.71 -24.49
C ILE A 31 -7.92 16.73 -25.68
N GLY A 32 -7.10 17.02 -26.69
CA GLY A 32 -6.99 16.12 -27.85
C GLY A 32 -5.66 15.40 -27.81
N ASP A 33 -5.61 14.15 -28.26
CA ASP A 33 -4.52 13.19 -28.01
C ASP A 33 -3.10 13.80 -28.18
N ASN A 34 -2.89 14.60 -29.23
CA ASN A 34 -1.59 15.25 -29.46
C ASN A 34 -1.14 16.26 -28.38
N SER A 35 -2.02 16.58 -27.43
CA SER A 35 -1.83 17.51 -26.32
C SER A 35 -2.21 16.90 -24.98
N ASP A 36 -2.78 15.69 -24.97
CA ASP A 36 -2.96 14.93 -23.75
C ASP A 36 -1.63 14.25 -23.41
N ASP A 37 -1.43 13.99 -22.12
CA ASP A 37 -0.31 13.17 -21.66
C ASP A 37 -0.80 11.74 -21.31
N ASP A 38 -2.11 11.48 -21.21
CA ASP A 38 -2.74 10.19 -20.88
C ASP A 38 -3.99 10.03 -21.78
N ASP A 39 -3.79 9.55 -23.00
CA ASP A 39 -4.81 9.57 -24.07
C ASP A 39 -6.07 8.72 -23.76
N ASP A 40 -6.01 7.76 -22.84
CA ASP A 40 -7.13 6.87 -22.50
C ASP A 40 -7.58 6.92 -21.02
N ASP A 41 -6.93 7.75 -20.21
CA ASP A 41 -7.28 8.13 -18.84
C ASP A 41 -7.33 6.91 -17.90
N ASP A 42 -6.49 5.89 -18.18
CA ASP A 42 -6.37 4.68 -17.37
C ASP A 42 -5.42 4.84 -16.16
N GLY A 43 -4.69 5.95 -16.11
CA GLY A 43 -3.81 6.34 -15.02
C GLY A 43 -2.32 6.28 -15.37
N PHE A 44 -1.96 5.86 -16.59
CA PHE A 44 -0.59 5.87 -17.09
C PHE A 44 -0.43 6.85 -18.24
N ASN A 45 0.64 7.66 -18.20
CA ASN A 45 0.90 8.59 -19.31
C ASN A 45 1.49 7.86 -20.54
N ASP A 46 1.25 8.39 -21.74
CA ASP A 46 1.63 7.77 -23.02
C ASP A 46 3.14 7.47 -23.11
N VAL A 47 3.94 8.29 -22.42
CA VAL A 47 5.40 8.13 -22.39
C VAL A 47 5.77 6.86 -21.65
N ILE A 48 5.19 6.62 -20.47
CA ILE A 48 5.43 5.42 -19.67
C ILE A 48 4.90 4.21 -20.41
N GLU A 49 3.68 4.25 -20.90
CA GLU A 49 3.08 3.15 -21.67
C GLU A 49 3.90 2.75 -22.89
N GLY A 50 4.41 3.75 -23.63
CA GLY A 50 5.31 3.51 -24.75
C GLY A 50 6.63 2.83 -24.36
N PHE A 51 7.09 2.95 -23.11
CA PHE A 51 8.25 2.22 -22.60
C PHE A 51 7.89 0.83 -22.06
N CYS A 52 6.67 0.65 -21.57
CA CYS A 52 6.19 -0.58 -20.93
C CYS A 52 5.46 -1.51 -21.92
N ASP A 53 5.53 -1.20 -23.22
CA ASP A 53 4.93 -1.97 -24.33
C ASP A 53 3.40 -2.10 -24.22
N THR A 54 2.72 -1.06 -23.72
CA THR A 54 1.25 -0.96 -23.69
C THR A 54 0.72 0.00 -24.77
N ASP A 55 -0.60 0.06 -24.94
CA ASP A 55 -1.26 0.84 -26.00
C ASP A 55 -1.96 2.06 -25.37
N PRO A 56 -1.44 3.29 -25.59
CA PRO A 56 -1.97 4.50 -24.96
C PRO A 56 -3.39 4.91 -25.34
N LEU A 57 -4.00 4.20 -26.29
CA LEU A 57 -5.36 4.48 -26.76
C LEU A 57 -6.36 3.42 -26.28
N ASP A 58 -5.95 2.45 -25.47
CA ASP A 58 -6.77 1.35 -25.00
C ASP A 58 -6.70 1.19 -23.48
N SER A 59 -7.68 1.77 -22.77
CA SER A 59 -7.75 1.78 -21.30
C SER A 59 -7.78 0.40 -20.62
N ASP A 60 -7.95 -0.69 -21.39
CA ASP A 60 -7.83 -2.07 -20.91
C ASP A 60 -6.37 -2.59 -21.01
N SER A 61 -5.44 -1.77 -21.48
CA SER A 61 -4.03 -2.05 -21.76
C SER A 61 -3.10 -1.16 -20.91
N TYR A 62 -3.05 -1.42 -19.62
CA TYR A 62 -2.14 -0.72 -18.70
C TYR A 62 -0.86 -1.52 -18.39
N PRO A 63 0.25 -0.85 -18.01
CA PRO A 63 1.46 -1.48 -17.50
C PRO A 63 1.25 -2.24 -16.18
N LEU A 64 2.16 -3.17 -15.87
CA LEU A 64 2.29 -3.69 -14.51
C LEU A 64 2.99 -2.65 -13.64
N ASP A 65 2.43 -2.36 -12.47
CA ASP A 65 2.88 -1.36 -11.51
C ASP A 65 2.51 -1.86 -10.11
N SER A 66 3.47 -2.52 -9.46
CA SER A 66 3.24 -3.29 -8.24
C SER A 66 3.03 -2.42 -7.00
N ASP A 67 3.58 -1.21 -6.98
CA ASP A 67 3.40 -0.24 -5.88
C ASP A 67 2.39 0.89 -6.19
N SER A 68 1.94 0.99 -7.44
CA SER A 68 0.99 1.99 -7.94
C SER A 68 1.51 3.43 -7.88
N ASP A 69 2.81 3.65 -8.11
CA ASP A 69 3.40 4.99 -8.13
C ASP A 69 3.38 5.68 -9.52
N GLY A 70 2.93 4.96 -10.56
CA GLY A 70 2.84 5.42 -11.94
C GLY A 70 4.10 5.14 -12.78
N ILE A 71 5.06 4.40 -12.24
CA ILE A 71 6.18 3.81 -12.95
C ILE A 71 5.91 2.31 -13.10
N CYS A 72 6.07 1.77 -14.29
CA CYS A 72 5.87 0.33 -14.46
C CYS A 72 7.05 -0.47 -13.87
N ASP A 73 6.81 -1.70 -13.42
CA ASP A 73 7.79 -2.62 -12.82
C ASP A 73 9.08 -2.76 -13.67
N PHE A 74 8.98 -2.62 -14.99
CA PHE A 74 10.14 -2.73 -15.88
C PHE A 74 11.10 -1.52 -15.79
N MET A 75 10.58 -0.36 -15.39
CA MET A 75 11.31 0.90 -15.27
C MET A 75 11.62 1.28 -13.82
N ASP A 76 10.99 0.61 -12.86
CA ASP A 76 11.25 0.79 -11.45
C ASP A 76 12.48 -0.04 -11.01
N ASP A 77 13.27 0.51 -10.09
CA ASP A 77 14.40 -0.18 -9.46
C ASP A 77 13.99 -0.82 -8.11
N ASP A 78 12.78 -0.51 -7.59
CA ASP A 78 12.17 -0.97 -6.34
C ASP A 78 10.65 -1.12 -6.54
N SER A 79 10.26 -2.16 -7.30
CA SER A 79 8.94 -2.25 -7.92
C SER A 79 7.76 -2.39 -6.95
N ASP A 80 8.01 -2.82 -5.71
CA ASP A 80 6.99 -2.88 -4.66
C ASP A 80 7.18 -1.85 -3.53
N ASN A 81 8.26 -1.05 -3.62
CA ASN A 81 8.56 0.11 -2.78
C ASN A 81 8.60 -0.22 -1.29
N ASP A 82 9.09 -1.41 -0.97
CA ASP A 82 9.26 -1.92 0.38
C ASP A 82 10.58 -1.42 1.03
N GLY A 83 11.46 -0.85 0.20
CA GLY A 83 12.76 -0.30 0.58
C GLY A 83 13.95 -1.21 0.31
N LEU A 84 13.76 -2.35 -0.34
CA LEU A 84 14.78 -3.26 -0.86
C LEU A 84 14.73 -3.24 -2.39
N LEU A 85 15.82 -2.86 -3.05
CA LEU A 85 15.81 -2.78 -4.53
C LEU A 85 15.59 -4.16 -5.15
N ASP A 86 14.90 -4.25 -6.29
CA ASP A 86 14.67 -5.51 -7.05
C ASP A 86 15.94 -6.35 -7.20
N GLY A 87 17.06 -5.67 -7.48
CA GLY A 87 18.36 -6.32 -7.62
C GLY A 87 18.88 -6.95 -6.32
N GLU A 88 18.63 -6.32 -5.17
CA GLU A 88 18.97 -6.83 -3.85
C GLU A 88 18.03 -7.96 -3.43
N GLU A 89 16.75 -7.84 -3.74
CA GLU A 89 15.74 -8.87 -3.47
C GLU A 89 16.05 -10.21 -4.13
N ILE A 90 16.51 -10.19 -5.38
CA ILE A 90 17.02 -11.40 -6.05
C ILE A 90 18.21 -12.02 -5.28
N GLU A 91 19.03 -11.22 -4.58
CA GLU A 91 20.12 -11.73 -3.75
C GLU A 91 19.63 -12.32 -2.42
N TYR A 92 18.57 -11.77 -1.82
CA TYR A 92 17.93 -12.29 -0.61
C TYR A 92 16.97 -13.46 -0.88
N GLY A 93 16.49 -13.59 -2.12
CA GLY A 93 15.53 -14.61 -2.54
C GLY A 93 14.08 -14.23 -2.29
N THR A 94 13.80 -12.94 -2.06
CA THR A 94 12.47 -12.33 -1.95
C THR A 94 11.87 -12.11 -3.35
N ASP A 95 10.60 -11.71 -3.42
CA ASP A 95 9.85 -11.50 -4.66
C ASP A 95 9.73 -10.00 -4.97
N PRO A 96 10.39 -9.47 -6.03
CA PRO A 96 10.45 -8.03 -6.29
C PRO A 96 9.15 -7.28 -6.53
N MET A 97 8.04 -8.00 -6.60
CA MET A 97 6.71 -7.46 -6.88
C MET A 97 5.79 -7.67 -5.67
N ASN A 98 6.34 -8.03 -4.52
CA ASN A 98 5.60 -8.37 -3.33
C ASN A 98 6.37 -7.93 -2.07
N PRO A 99 5.89 -6.86 -1.40
CA PRO A 99 6.67 -6.15 -0.39
C PRO A 99 6.81 -6.91 0.94
N ASP A 100 6.35 -8.16 1.03
CA ASP A 100 6.32 -9.03 2.22
C ASP A 100 6.32 -10.49 1.73
N SER A 101 7.51 -11.03 1.50
CA SER A 101 7.71 -12.32 0.80
C SER A 101 7.21 -13.53 1.57
N ASP A 102 7.23 -13.49 2.90
CA ASP A 102 6.77 -14.58 3.75
C ASP A 102 5.35 -14.39 4.33
N GLY A 103 4.79 -13.18 4.18
CA GLY A 103 3.41 -12.84 4.47
C GLY A 103 3.13 -12.65 5.97
N ASP A 104 4.12 -12.24 6.76
CA ASP A 104 3.99 -12.07 8.20
C ASP A 104 3.56 -10.65 8.62
N GLY A 105 3.57 -9.70 7.67
CA GLY A 105 3.16 -8.32 7.82
C GLY A 105 4.31 -7.33 8.08
N PHE A 106 5.56 -7.74 7.86
CA PHE A 106 6.73 -6.86 7.79
C PHE A 106 7.26 -6.81 6.35
N TYR A 107 7.86 -5.68 5.99
CA TYR A 107 8.43 -5.53 4.65
C TYR A 107 9.82 -6.13 4.57
N ASP A 108 10.14 -6.76 3.45
CA ASP A 108 11.42 -7.44 3.25
C ASP A 108 12.59 -6.46 3.47
N GLY A 109 12.46 -5.23 2.95
CA GLY A 109 13.40 -4.13 3.20
C GLY A 109 13.57 -3.74 4.67
N ASP A 110 12.48 -3.69 5.44
CA ASP A 110 12.51 -3.40 6.88
C ASP A 110 13.20 -4.53 7.66
N GLU A 111 12.96 -5.78 7.26
CA GLU A 111 13.55 -6.96 7.88
C GLU A 111 15.05 -7.08 7.59
N VAL A 112 15.46 -6.93 6.33
CA VAL A 112 16.86 -6.91 5.93
C VAL A 112 17.62 -5.78 6.65
N LEU A 113 17.03 -4.58 6.73
CA LEU A 113 17.60 -3.46 7.49
C LEU A 113 17.72 -3.77 8.99
N GLY A 114 16.75 -4.51 9.53
CA GLY A 114 16.70 -4.98 10.92
C GLY A 114 17.64 -6.17 11.22
N GLY A 115 18.16 -6.84 10.20
CA GLY A 115 18.97 -8.07 10.32
C GLY A 115 18.13 -9.32 10.61
N HIS A 116 16.90 -9.33 10.12
CA HIS A 116 15.93 -10.43 10.13
C HIS A 116 15.96 -11.18 8.78
N ASP A 117 15.34 -12.36 8.73
CA ASP A 117 15.25 -13.20 7.53
C ASP A 117 13.89 -12.98 6.85
N PRO A 118 13.83 -12.30 5.68
CA PRO A 118 12.56 -11.95 5.01
C PRO A 118 11.82 -13.14 4.37
N LEU A 119 12.31 -14.36 4.61
CA LEU A 119 11.71 -15.60 4.13
C LEU A 119 11.28 -16.53 5.28
N ASP A 120 11.33 -16.05 6.52
CA ASP A 120 10.93 -16.78 7.73
C ASP A 120 9.91 -15.96 8.54
N ALA A 121 8.62 -16.25 8.33
CA ALA A 121 7.50 -15.58 8.98
C ALA A 121 7.47 -15.66 10.53
N GLU A 122 8.45 -16.32 11.14
CA GLU A 122 8.66 -16.39 12.59
C GLU A 122 9.89 -15.57 13.07
N ASP A 123 10.68 -14.97 12.17
CA ASP A 123 11.85 -14.12 12.43
C ASP A 123 11.62 -12.63 12.12
N TYR A 124 10.57 -12.05 12.69
CA TYR A 124 10.28 -10.62 12.53
C TYR A 124 10.93 -9.72 13.58
N PRO A 125 11.10 -8.43 13.29
CA PRO A 125 11.40 -7.42 14.29
C PRO A 125 10.27 -7.36 15.34
N LEU A 126 10.64 -7.49 16.62
CA LEU A 126 9.68 -7.44 17.74
C LEU A 126 8.97 -6.08 17.81
N ARG A 127 7.88 -5.94 17.07
CA ARG A 127 6.98 -4.80 17.17
C ARG A 127 6.10 -5.02 18.40
N LEU A 128 5.90 -3.97 19.18
CA LEU A 128 5.08 -3.98 20.40
C LEU A 128 3.61 -4.40 20.16
N CYS A 129 3.19 -4.58 18.90
CA CYS A 129 1.82 -4.86 18.49
C CYS A 129 1.48 -6.35 18.27
N CYS A 130 2.45 -7.22 17.99
CA CYS A 130 2.21 -8.65 17.70
C CYS A 130 2.55 -9.59 18.87
N LEU A 131 2.89 -9.09 20.07
CA LEU A 131 3.09 -9.98 21.21
C LEU A 131 1.81 -10.82 21.40
N PRO A 132 1.85 -12.16 21.23
CA PRO A 132 0.71 -12.99 21.58
C PRO A 132 0.36 -12.66 23.03
N PRO A 133 -0.93 -12.63 23.43
CA PRO A 133 -1.30 -12.34 24.80
C PRO A 133 -0.55 -13.33 25.68
N SER A 134 0.52 -12.84 26.33
CA SER A 134 1.41 -13.70 27.07
C SER A 134 0.56 -14.34 28.17
N PRO A 135 0.54 -15.68 28.32
CA PRO A 135 -0.29 -16.33 29.33
C PRO A 135 0.06 -15.90 30.77
N LEU A 136 1.16 -15.16 30.93
CA LEU A 136 1.73 -14.72 32.20
C LEU A 136 1.03 -13.55 32.88
N VAL A 137 0.04 -12.87 32.27
CA VAL A 137 -0.69 -11.79 32.98
C VAL A 137 -1.75 -12.32 33.96
N SER A 138 -2.01 -13.64 34.00
CA SER A 138 -2.98 -14.25 34.93
C SER A 138 -2.41 -14.61 36.31
N ALA A 139 -1.09 -14.47 36.51
CA ALA A 139 -0.42 -14.99 37.71
C ALA A 139 0.01 -13.91 38.73
N LEU A 140 -0.65 -12.73 38.75
CA LEU A 140 -0.64 -11.96 39.99
C LEU A 140 -1.45 -12.76 41.03
N PRO A 141 -0.83 -13.22 42.12
CA PRO A 141 -1.49 -14.12 43.03
C PRO A 141 -2.66 -13.38 43.67
N VAL A 142 -3.89 -13.88 43.48
CA VAL A 142 -5.13 -13.42 44.13
C VAL A 142 -4.96 -13.18 45.64
N ILE A 143 -3.96 -13.82 46.24
CA ILE A 143 -3.48 -13.66 47.62
C ILE A 143 -3.13 -12.19 47.96
N LEU A 144 -2.53 -11.42 47.04
CA LEU A 144 -2.12 -10.03 47.30
C LEU A 144 -3.33 -9.09 47.40
N VAL A 145 -4.34 -9.29 46.54
CA VAL A 145 -5.61 -8.55 46.61
C VAL A 145 -6.38 -8.90 47.88
N GLY A 146 -6.40 -10.19 48.27
CA GLY A 146 -7.01 -10.64 49.52
C GLY A 146 -6.36 -10.03 50.77
N LEU A 147 -5.03 -9.95 50.83
CA LEU A 147 -4.30 -9.33 51.94
C LEU A 147 -4.52 -7.82 52.02
N LEU A 148 -4.59 -7.11 50.88
CA LEU A 148 -4.88 -5.68 50.85
C LEU A 148 -6.32 -5.37 51.28
N ILE A 149 -7.30 -6.17 50.84
CA ILE A 149 -8.70 -6.05 51.29
C ILE A 149 -8.81 -6.37 52.79
N ALA A 150 -8.13 -7.42 53.28
CA ALA A 150 -8.11 -7.76 54.70
C ALA A 150 -7.47 -6.64 55.56
N LEU A 151 -6.37 -6.04 55.12
CA LEU A 151 -5.73 -4.89 55.77
C LEU A 151 -6.65 -3.66 55.79
N PHE A 152 -7.36 -3.39 54.69
CA PHE A 152 -8.29 -2.28 54.59
C PHE A 152 -9.52 -2.46 55.49
N LEU A 153 -10.09 -3.67 55.53
CA LEU A 153 -11.20 -4.02 56.42
C LEU A 153 -10.79 -4.03 57.90
N TRP A 154 -9.58 -4.51 58.22
CA TRP A 154 -9.03 -4.46 59.57
C TRP A 154 -8.82 -3.01 60.05
N ARG A 155 -8.32 -2.12 59.18
CA ARG A 155 -8.20 -0.68 59.48
C ARG A 155 -9.56 -0.03 59.78
N ARG A 156 -10.62 -0.37 59.06
CA ARG A 156 -11.98 0.17 59.32
C ARG A 156 -12.57 -0.31 60.65
N LYS A 157 -12.26 -1.53 61.09
CA LYS A 157 -12.81 -2.08 62.35
C LYS A 157 -12.18 -1.43 63.59
N LYS A 158 -10.92 -0.97 63.50
CA LYS A 158 -10.21 -0.33 64.62
C LYS A 158 -10.68 1.10 64.94
N VAL A 159 -11.35 1.78 64.00
CA VAL A 159 -11.83 3.17 64.19
C VAL A 159 -13.18 3.23 64.93
N LYS A 160 -13.95 2.13 64.95
CA LYS A 160 -15.32 2.12 65.52
C LYS A 160 -15.40 1.75 67.02
N SER A 161 -14.28 1.55 67.71
CA SER A 161 -14.27 1.09 69.12
C SER A 161 -13.75 2.12 70.13
N THR A 162 -13.66 3.40 69.76
CA THR A 162 -13.12 4.46 70.65
C THR A 162 -14.12 5.58 70.93
N GLU A 163 -15.42 5.35 70.74
CA GLU A 163 -16.44 6.39 70.91
C GLU A 163 -17.68 5.83 71.64
N SER A 164 -17.45 5.37 72.86
CA SER A 164 -18.46 5.27 73.92
C SER A 164 -17.71 5.00 75.23
N ASP A 165 -17.36 6.06 75.95
CA ASP A 165 -17.23 6.11 77.41
C ASP A 165 -16.79 7.54 77.76
N ASP A 166 -17.79 8.38 78.09
CA ASP A 166 -17.81 9.53 79.01
C ASP A 166 -18.79 10.64 78.55
#